data_AF-A0A0Q4JHV1-F1
#
_entry.id   AF-A0A0Q4JHV1-F1
#
_cell.length_a   1.000
_cell.length_b   1.000
_cell.length_c   1.000
_cell.angle_alpha   90.00
_cell.angle_beta   90.00
_cell.angle_gamma   90.00
#
_symmetry.space_group_name_H-M   'P 1'
#
loop_
_entity.id
_entity.type
_entity.pdbx_description
1 polymer ?
#
loop_
_entity_poly.entity_id
_entity_poly.type
_entity_poly.pdbx_seq_one_letter_code
_entity_poly.pdbx_strand_id
1 'polypeptide(L)'
;MLPSRATYMSCGGNTRVIVTPRDLESQLAYFEDKVSNAEPAGQEDKGVRAATARLERLSGKRWQMVWEKKIVNDVAPVMAIVRDDGEYVATFDDWHGVGYGPNAVVVYGHGGERIRSFSLSDILPNFYIEALPHSVSSIHWRGLPRFSDDGRSLLIPVTVPSETSRSDAATINLAIDLANGAISPMDEVGWQSALETGRTVRAARIAAEATEKAKFLAPLSGPSMNNQRAWHEYLREAYARLAGDDDTPSTTVLREPTAKDYAISEKWVRDALTDSYTDKVALASLSAPNLVTVLERTIAAVRPGSLSKVTIFVAVGDEFWPAIQAAMQRSGAKLIQLDPNEPIPQRPESIAQRYGSQDGD
;
A
#
# COMPACT_ATOMS: atom_id res chain seq x y z
N MET A 1 -3.95 -14.62 6.73
CA MET A 1 -3.90 -15.97 7.32
C MET A 1 -3.62 -15.81 8.80
N LEU A 2 -4.41 -16.46 9.66
CA LEU A 2 -4.16 -16.44 11.11
C LEU A 2 -2.82 -17.11 11.42
N PRO A 3 -2.05 -16.59 12.39
CA PRO A 3 -0.81 -17.24 12.80
C PRO A 3 -1.15 -18.60 13.43
N SER A 4 -0.28 -19.57 13.24
CA SER A 4 -0.41 -20.90 13.82
C SER A 4 0.79 -21.24 14.68
N ARG A 5 0.65 -22.30 15.48
CA ARG A 5 1.75 -22.79 16.32
C ARG A 5 2.98 -23.10 15.45
N ALA A 6 4.11 -22.49 15.80
CA ALA A 6 5.37 -22.64 15.07
C ALA A 6 6.47 -23.21 15.97
N THR A 7 7.38 -23.98 15.39
CA THR A 7 8.57 -24.51 16.09
C THR A 7 9.82 -24.01 15.39
N TYR A 8 10.72 -23.39 16.14
CA TYR A 8 11.99 -22.86 15.66
C TYR A 8 13.12 -23.64 16.30
N MET A 9 13.94 -24.27 15.46
CA MET A 9 15.06 -25.09 15.88
C MET A 9 16.33 -24.23 15.94
N SER A 10 17.15 -24.45 16.97
CA SER A 10 18.53 -23.95 17.01
C SER A 10 19.38 -24.55 15.89
N CYS A 11 20.49 -23.90 15.51
CA CYS A 11 21.36 -24.37 14.43
C CYS A 11 21.92 -25.77 14.69
N GLY A 12 22.31 -26.04 15.92
CA GLY A 12 22.81 -27.35 16.36
C GLY A 12 21.72 -28.40 16.57
N GLY A 13 20.43 -28.06 16.46
CA GLY A 13 19.32 -29.00 16.56
C GLY A 13 19.03 -29.54 17.98
N ASN A 14 19.75 -29.04 19.00
CA ASN A 14 19.66 -29.53 20.37
C ASN A 14 18.68 -28.73 21.23
N THR A 15 18.26 -27.57 20.75
CA THR A 15 17.32 -26.69 21.43
C THR A 15 16.24 -26.23 20.44
N ARG A 16 15.00 -26.08 20.90
CA ARG A 16 13.91 -25.52 20.11
C ARG A 16 13.02 -24.61 20.95
N VAL A 17 12.49 -23.57 20.33
CA VAL A 17 11.41 -22.77 20.89
C VAL A 17 10.13 -23.02 20.10
N ILE A 18 9.03 -23.22 20.82
CA ILE A 18 7.70 -23.43 20.26
C ILE A 18 6.86 -22.23 20.64
N VAL A 19 6.35 -21.52 19.64
CA VAL A 19 5.51 -20.35 19.79
C VAL A 19 4.07 -20.76 19.54
N THR A 20 3.19 -20.45 20.49
CA THR A 20 1.74 -20.61 20.35
C THR A 20 1.13 -19.20 20.31
N PRO A 21 0.52 -18.80 19.19
CA PRO A 21 -0.20 -17.54 19.11
C PRO A 21 -1.32 -17.46 20.15
N ARG A 22 -1.75 -16.23 20.48
CA ARG A 22 -3.03 -16.07 21.16
C ARG A 22 -4.18 -16.37 20.19
N ASP A 23 -5.32 -16.76 20.73
CA ASP A 23 -6.48 -17.11 19.94
C ASP A 23 -7.18 -15.86 19.39
N LEU A 24 -7.51 -15.91 18.10
CA LEU A 24 -8.21 -14.86 17.37
C LEU A 24 -9.49 -15.42 16.77
N GLU A 25 -10.58 -14.66 16.86
CA GLU A 25 -11.84 -15.00 16.18
C GLU A 25 -11.65 -15.03 14.66
N SER A 26 -11.09 -13.96 14.11
CA SER A 26 -10.74 -13.88 12.70
C SER A 26 -9.74 -12.75 12.45
N GLN A 27 -9.12 -12.76 11.26
CA GLN A 27 -8.27 -11.66 10.82
C GLN A 27 -9.08 -10.37 10.60
N LEU A 28 -10.34 -10.47 10.17
CA LEU A 28 -11.20 -9.31 9.97
C LEU A 28 -11.55 -8.64 11.30
N ALA A 29 -11.97 -9.42 12.29
CA ALA A 29 -12.26 -8.92 13.64
C ALA A 29 -11.06 -8.19 14.26
N TYR A 30 -9.84 -8.71 14.06
CA TYR A 30 -8.62 -8.03 14.49
C TYR A 30 -8.49 -6.62 13.91
N PHE A 31 -8.72 -6.45 12.61
CA PHE A 31 -8.60 -5.14 11.98
C PHE A 31 -9.76 -4.20 12.33
N GLU A 32 -10.99 -4.72 12.42
CA GLU A 32 -12.16 -3.95 12.85
C GLU A 32 -11.96 -3.40 14.27
N ASP A 33 -11.44 -4.22 15.17
CA ASP A 33 -11.10 -3.80 16.53
C ASP A 33 -9.96 -2.78 16.55
N LYS A 34 -8.91 -2.95 15.75
CA LYS A 34 -7.83 -1.94 15.65
C LYS A 34 -8.33 -0.60 15.11
N VAL A 35 -9.22 -0.59 14.13
CA VAL A 35 -9.83 0.64 13.60
C VAL A 35 -10.73 1.31 14.65
N SER A 36 -11.41 0.51 15.47
CA SER A 36 -12.28 1.01 16.54
C SER A 36 -11.58 1.23 17.89
N ASN A 37 -10.26 1.04 17.97
CA ASN A 37 -9.46 1.08 19.20
C ASN A 37 -9.98 0.14 20.31
N ALA A 38 -10.54 -1.02 19.94
CA ALA A 38 -10.91 -2.07 20.88
C ALA A 38 -9.73 -3.02 21.16
N GLU A 39 -9.46 -3.30 22.44
CA GLU A 39 -8.38 -4.20 22.86
C GLU A 39 -8.89 -5.25 23.87
N PRO A 40 -8.37 -6.49 23.84
CA PRO A 40 -7.39 -7.01 22.87
C PRO A 40 -8.03 -7.29 21.50
N ALA A 41 -7.49 -6.69 20.44
CA ALA A 41 -8.11 -6.74 19.12
C ALA A 41 -8.30 -8.17 18.59
N GLY A 42 -9.47 -8.47 18.03
CA GLY A 42 -9.84 -9.74 17.41
C GLY A 42 -9.88 -10.94 18.37
N GLN A 43 -9.90 -10.70 19.69
CA GLN A 43 -9.83 -11.76 20.69
C GLN A 43 -11.05 -12.68 20.67
N GLU A 44 -10.80 -13.99 20.58
CA GLU A 44 -11.84 -15.00 20.77
C GLU A 44 -12.33 -15.03 22.24
N ASP A 45 -13.64 -15.05 22.47
CA ASP A 45 -14.31 -14.93 23.79
C ASP A 45 -13.71 -15.85 24.87
N LYS A 46 -13.47 -17.12 24.52
CA LYS A 46 -12.92 -18.16 25.42
C LYS A 46 -11.50 -18.59 25.04
N GLY A 47 -10.88 -17.86 24.13
CA GLY A 47 -9.55 -18.15 23.64
C GLY A 47 -8.45 -17.74 24.63
N VAL A 48 -7.27 -18.32 24.44
CA VAL A 48 -6.03 -17.91 25.12
C VAL A 48 -5.73 -16.47 24.72
N ARG A 49 -5.61 -15.58 25.72
CA ARG A 49 -5.49 -14.13 25.51
C ARG A 49 -4.07 -13.60 25.30
N ALA A 50 -3.06 -14.46 25.33
CA ALA A 50 -1.67 -14.05 25.17
C ALA A 50 -0.88 -15.13 24.43
N ALA A 51 0.02 -14.69 23.56
CA ALA A 51 0.98 -15.59 22.94
C ALA A 51 1.88 -16.21 24.00
N THR A 52 2.26 -17.47 23.81
CA THR A 52 3.22 -18.16 24.67
C THR A 52 4.41 -18.67 23.87
N ALA A 53 5.55 -18.76 24.53
CA ALA A 53 6.72 -19.47 24.04
C ALA A 53 7.09 -20.57 25.04
N ARG A 54 7.50 -21.72 24.50
CA ARG A 54 7.98 -22.87 25.23
C ARG A 54 9.36 -23.27 24.72
N LEU A 55 10.36 -23.20 25.58
CA LEU A 55 11.72 -23.64 25.28
C LEU A 55 11.89 -25.10 25.69
N GLU A 56 12.48 -25.89 24.81
CA GLU A 56 12.83 -27.28 25.06
C GLU A 56 14.26 -27.59 24.63
N ARG A 57 14.95 -28.43 25.41
CA ARG A 57 16.29 -28.94 25.11
C ARG A 57 16.24 -30.45 24.94
N LEU A 58 17.01 -30.97 23.99
CA LEU A 58 17.15 -32.39 23.73
C LEU A 58 18.09 -33.01 24.78
N SER A 59 17.60 -33.98 25.55
CA SER A 59 18.38 -34.74 26.51
C SER A 59 17.96 -36.22 26.44
N GLY A 60 18.93 -37.11 26.20
CA GLY A 60 18.67 -38.54 26.08
C GLY A 60 17.63 -38.90 25.00
N LYS A 61 17.67 -38.22 23.85
CA LYS A 61 16.68 -38.33 22.73
C LYS A 61 15.25 -37.89 23.08
N ARG A 62 15.04 -37.25 24.22
CA ARG A 62 13.74 -36.69 24.63
C ARG A 62 13.85 -35.18 24.76
N TRP A 63 12.82 -34.48 24.32
CA TRP A 63 12.69 -33.04 24.55
C TRP A 63 12.28 -32.83 26.00
N GLN A 64 13.09 -32.07 26.73
CA GLN A 64 12.82 -31.64 28.09
C GLN A 64 12.48 -30.16 28.09
N MET A 65 11.36 -29.81 28.72
CA MET A 65 10.94 -28.42 28.88
C MET A 65 11.94 -27.70 29.79
N VAL A 66 12.45 -26.56 29.31
CA VAL A 66 13.25 -25.63 30.10
C VAL A 66 12.34 -24.60 30.76
N TRP A 67 11.46 -23.98 29.96
CA TRP A 67 10.42 -23.07 30.45
C TRP A 67 9.26 -22.93 29.46
N GLU A 68 8.14 -22.42 29.96
CA GLU A 68 6.99 -21.97 29.19
C GLU A 68 6.46 -20.67 29.81
N LYS A 69 6.34 -19.62 28.99
CA LYS A 69 5.98 -18.26 29.45
C LYS A 69 5.13 -17.52 28.41
N LYS A 70 4.36 -16.55 28.89
CA LYS A 70 3.74 -15.53 28.03
C LYS A 70 4.85 -14.65 27.43
N ILE A 71 4.72 -14.35 26.14
CA ILE A 71 5.61 -13.41 25.44
C ILE A 71 4.88 -12.08 25.22
N VAL A 72 5.63 -11.03 24.86
CA VAL A 72 5.07 -9.66 24.76
C VAL A 72 4.54 -9.34 23.38
N ASN A 73 4.80 -10.20 22.40
CA ASN A 73 4.21 -10.09 21.09
C ASN A 73 2.68 -10.24 21.20
N ASP A 74 1.92 -9.31 20.61
CA ASP A 74 0.46 -9.22 20.76
C ASP A 74 -0.23 -10.54 20.41
N VAL A 75 -0.20 -10.91 19.12
CA VAL A 75 -0.82 -12.16 18.63
C VAL A 75 0.20 -13.28 18.56
N ALA A 76 1.32 -13.01 17.91
CA ALA A 76 2.48 -13.88 17.78
C ALA A 76 3.63 -13.07 17.17
N PRO A 77 4.89 -13.46 17.37
CA PRO A 77 5.98 -12.93 16.58
C PRO A 77 5.91 -13.44 15.13
N VAL A 78 6.47 -12.67 14.20
CA VAL A 78 6.65 -13.13 12.81
C VAL A 78 7.74 -14.19 12.71
N MET A 79 8.79 -14.06 13.53
CA MET A 79 9.89 -15.02 13.59
C MET A 79 10.42 -15.16 15.02
N ALA A 80 10.92 -16.34 15.36
CA ALA A 80 11.76 -16.53 16.55
C ALA A 80 13.02 -17.32 16.20
N ILE A 81 14.08 -17.12 16.98
CA ILE A 81 15.28 -17.94 16.96
C ILE A 81 15.69 -18.26 18.40
N VAL A 82 16.46 -19.33 18.56
CA VAL A 82 16.95 -19.79 19.85
C VAL A 82 18.42 -20.17 19.75
N ARG A 83 19.22 -19.80 20.74
CA ARG A 83 20.65 -20.12 20.79
C ARG A 83 20.82 -21.63 21.01
N ASP A 84 21.91 -22.21 20.52
CA ASP A 84 22.14 -23.66 20.62
C ASP A 84 22.15 -24.17 22.07
N ASP A 85 22.64 -23.36 23.00
CA ASP A 85 22.59 -23.64 24.44
C ASP A 85 21.26 -23.25 25.10
N GLY A 86 20.29 -22.69 24.39
CA GLY A 86 19.00 -22.31 24.98
C GLY A 86 19.03 -21.22 26.05
N GLU A 87 20.15 -20.53 26.23
CA GLU A 87 20.24 -19.43 27.19
C GLU A 87 19.48 -18.19 26.71
N TYR A 88 19.30 -18.05 25.39
CA TYR A 88 18.59 -16.92 24.79
C TYR A 88 17.60 -17.37 23.72
N VAL A 89 16.44 -16.72 23.72
CA VAL A 89 15.46 -16.73 22.64
C VAL A 89 15.27 -15.30 22.17
N ALA A 90 15.23 -15.09 20.86
CA ALA A 90 14.87 -13.79 20.30
C ALA A 90 13.62 -13.92 19.42
N THR A 91 12.67 -12.99 19.58
CA THR A 91 11.52 -12.86 18.69
C THR A 91 11.63 -11.58 17.86
N PHE A 92 11.02 -11.59 16.68
CA PHE A 92 11.10 -10.48 15.74
C PHE A 92 9.74 -10.16 15.16
N ASP A 93 9.41 -8.89 15.26
CA ASP A 93 8.20 -8.25 14.75
C ASP A 93 6.90 -8.84 15.32
N ASP A 94 5.88 -8.01 15.47
CA ASP A 94 4.52 -8.50 15.76
C ASP A 94 3.82 -8.94 14.48
N TRP A 95 2.96 -9.96 14.58
CA TRP A 95 2.07 -10.33 13.48
C TRP A 95 1.22 -9.12 13.06
N HIS A 96 1.21 -8.82 11.76
CA HIS A 96 0.67 -7.56 11.19
C HIS A 96 1.33 -6.25 11.68
N GLY A 97 2.54 -6.32 12.23
CA GLY A 97 3.32 -5.17 12.69
C GLY A 97 4.80 -5.22 12.29
N VAL A 98 5.13 -5.71 11.10
CA VAL A 98 6.53 -5.82 10.64
C VAL A 98 7.19 -4.45 10.55
N GLY A 99 8.22 -4.24 11.38
CA GLY A 99 8.93 -2.96 11.51
C GLY A 99 8.18 -1.88 12.28
N TYR A 100 7.04 -2.21 12.92
CA TYR A 100 6.24 -1.26 13.69
C TYR A 100 6.14 -1.70 15.16
N GLY A 101 5.84 -0.74 16.03
CA GLY A 101 5.63 -0.99 17.46
C GLY A 101 6.90 -1.26 18.26
N PRO A 102 6.75 -1.61 19.55
CA PRO A 102 7.87 -1.72 20.50
C PRO A 102 8.60 -3.07 20.46
N ASN A 103 8.13 -4.03 19.66
CA ASN A 103 8.60 -5.42 19.65
C ASN A 103 9.22 -5.82 18.30
N ALA A 104 9.95 -4.91 17.63
CA ALA A 104 10.69 -5.25 16.42
C ALA A 104 11.74 -6.33 16.71
N VAL A 105 12.39 -6.26 17.87
CA VAL A 105 13.22 -7.34 18.44
C VAL A 105 12.95 -7.47 19.92
N VAL A 106 12.70 -8.68 20.41
CA VAL A 106 12.61 -8.97 21.84
C VAL A 106 13.57 -10.08 22.21
N VAL A 107 14.37 -9.87 23.26
CA VAL A 107 15.33 -10.86 23.76
C VAL A 107 14.85 -11.41 25.09
N TYR A 108 14.78 -12.73 25.19
CA TYR A 108 14.41 -13.49 26.37
C TYR A 108 15.60 -14.28 26.88
N GLY A 109 15.72 -14.38 28.21
CA GLY A 109 16.77 -15.12 28.88
C GLY A 109 16.43 -16.57 29.18
N HIS A 110 17.31 -17.21 29.95
CA HIS A 110 17.26 -18.64 30.26
C HIS A 110 15.96 -19.05 30.97
N GLY A 111 15.34 -18.17 31.77
CA GLY A 111 14.08 -18.44 32.47
C GLY A 111 12.82 -18.02 31.69
N GLY A 112 12.96 -17.53 30.47
CA GLY A 112 11.89 -16.95 29.66
C GLY A 112 11.50 -15.53 30.08
N GLU A 113 12.27 -14.88 30.96
CA GLU A 113 12.11 -13.47 31.27
C GLU A 113 12.51 -12.58 30.07
N ARG A 114 11.76 -11.50 29.85
CA ARG A 114 12.13 -10.49 28.87
C ARG A 114 13.32 -9.69 29.39
N ILE A 115 14.47 -9.82 28.73
CA ILE A 115 15.68 -9.06 29.03
C ILE A 115 15.58 -7.68 28.37
N ARG A 116 15.21 -7.62 27.08
CA ARG A 116 15.12 -6.37 26.29
C ARG A 116 14.02 -6.43 25.24
N SER A 117 13.54 -5.24 24.87
CA SER A 117 12.64 -5.01 23.74
C SER A 117 13.15 -3.80 22.99
N PHE A 118 13.16 -3.87 21.67
CA PHE A 118 13.59 -2.81 20.78
C PHE A 118 12.48 -2.53 19.77
N SER A 119 12.09 -1.26 19.68
CA SER A 119 11.45 -0.70 18.51
C SER A 119 12.48 -0.56 17.37
N LEU A 120 12.01 -0.35 16.14
CA LEU A 120 12.91 -0.14 15.02
C LEU A 120 13.76 1.13 15.18
N SER A 121 13.22 2.18 15.80
CA SER A 121 13.93 3.43 16.12
C SER A 121 15.00 3.29 17.20
N ASP A 122 14.96 2.22 18.00
CA ASP A 122 16.06 1.91 18.93
C ASP A 122 17.27 1.32 18.19
N ILE A 123 17.05 0.76 17.00
CA ILE A 123 18.05 0.06 16.19
C ILE A 123 18.60 0.95 15.07
N LEU A 124 17.72 1.73 14.42
CA LEU A 124 18.01 2.49 13.22
C LEU A 124 17.61 3.96 13.37
N PRO A 125 18.36 4.91 12.77
CA PRO A 125 17.93 6.30 12.76
C PRO A 125 16.68 6.48 11.89
N ASN A 126 15.77 7.39 12.29
CA ASN A 126 14.48 7.58 11.62
C ASN A 126 14.57 7.80 10.11
N PHE A 127 15.54 8.60 9.64
CA PHE A 127 15.72 8.84 8.21
C PHE A 127 16.00 7.56 7.41
N TYR A 128 16.67 6.59 8.04
CA TYR A 128 16.99 5.31 7.43
C TYR A 128 15.74 4.44 7.38
N ILE A 129 14.92 4.46 8.44
CA ILE A 129 13.62 3.78 8.49
C ILE A 129 12.71 4.28 7.37
N GLU A 130 12.61 5.60 7.18
CA GLU A 130 11.82 6.22 6.10
C GLU A 130 12.34 5.83 4.69
N ALA A 131 13.63 5.54 4.57
CA ALA A 131 14.25 5.11 3.32
C ALA A 131 14.07 3.61 3.03
N LEU A 132 13.71 2.80 4.03
CA LEU A 132 13.58 1.35 3.86
C LEU A 132 12.42 1.01 2.89
N PRO A 133 12.56 -0.06 2.09
CA PRO A 133 11.44 -0.58 1.32
C PRO A 133 10.27 -0.94 2.24
N HIS A 134 9.06 -0.53 1.89
CA HIS A 134 7.88 -0.83 2.68
C HIS A 134 6.66 -1.04 1.77
N SER A 135 5.67 -1.77 2.30
CA SER A 135 4.31 -1.79 1.80
C SER A 135 3.44 -0.87 2.68
N VAL A 136 2.14 -0.83 2.40
CA VAL A 136 1.16 -0.09 3.23
C VAL A 136 1.20 -0.56 4.71
N SER A 137 1.61 -1.80 4.98
CA SER A 137 1.50 -2.41 6.31
C SER A 137 2.78 -3.07 6.83
N SER A 138 3.93 -2.90 6.17
CA SER A 138 5.17 -3.55 6.59
C SER A 138 6.42 -2.82 6.12
N ILE A 139 7.41 -2.67 7.00
CA ILE A 139 8.76 -2.20 6.64
C ILE A 139 9.68 -3.42 6.44
N HIS A 140 10.26 -3.56 5.26
CA HIS A 140 11.16 -4.69 4.95
C HIS A 140 12.58 -4.38 5.46
N TRP A 141 12.74 -4.41 6.79
CA TRP A 141 13.91 -3.82 7.46
C TRP A 141 15.08 -4.79 7.71
N ARG A 142 14.86 -6.10 7.61
CA ARG A 142 15.90 -7.11 7.89
C ARG A 142 15.81 -8.36 7.01
N GLY A 143 16.93 -9.05 6.88
CA GLY A 143 17.04 -10.44 6.46
C GLY A 143 16.86 -11.42 7.62
N LEU A 144 17.49 -12.60 7.50
CA LEU A 144 17.41 -13.67 8.49
C LEU A 144 18.40 -13.44 9.65
N PRO A 145 17.91 -13.19 10.88
CA PRO A 145 18.76 -12.97 12.04
C PRO A 145 19.40 -14.29 12.52
N ARG A 146 20.52 -14.17 13.23
CA ARG A 146 21.25 -15.30 13.82
C ARG A 146 21.99 -14.87 15.08
N PHE A 147 22.34 -15.81 15.95
CA PHE A 147 23.32 -15.55 17.00
C PHE A 147 24.74 -15.56 16.40
N SER A 148 25.67 -14.80 17.00
CA SER A 148 27.09 -14.88 16.66
C SER A 148 27.69 -16.22 17.08
N ASP A 149 28.77 -16.64 16.44
CA ASP A 149 29.42 -17.94 16.71
C ASP A 149 29.95 -18.04 18.15
N ASP A 150 30.37 -16.92 18.75
CA ASP A 150 30.77 -16.83 20.16
C ASP A 150 29.58 -16.74 21.13
N GLY A 151 28.35 -16.70 20.60
CA GLY A 151 27.11 -16.59 21.34
C GLY A 151 26.88 -15.26 22.04
N ARG A 152 27.75 -14.26 21.91
CA ARG A 152 27.66 -13.01 22.68
C ARG A 152 26.69 -12.00 22.10
N SER A 153 26.39 -12.09 20.82
CA SER A 153 25.60 -11.10 20.11
C SER A 153 24.47 -11.73 19.31
N LEU A 154 23.39 -10.97 19.15
CA LEU A 154 22.38 -11.21 18.14
C LEU A 154 22.72 -10.40 16.89
N LEU A 155 22.96 -11.09 15.77
CA LEU A 155 23.29 -10.48 14.48
C LEU A 155 22.02 -10.31 13.63
N ILE A 156 21.76 -9.08 13.23
CA ILE A 156 20.62 -8.67 12.42
C ILE A 156 21.13 -8.14 11.08
N PRO A 157 20.93 -8.85 9.97
CA PRO A 157 21.22 -8.32 8.64
C PRO A 157 20.17 -7.26 8.30
N VAL A 158 20.49 -5.99 8.54
CA VAL A 158 19.60 -4.85 8.25
C VAL A 158 19.65 -4.56 6.76
N THR A 159 18.48 -4.37 6.14
CA THR A 159 18.35 -4.01 4.72
C THR A 159 19.04 -2.67 4.44
N VAL A 160 19.82 -2.61 3.37
CA VAL A 160 20.33 -1.34 2.81
C VAL A 160 19.23 -0.72 1.93
N PRO A 161 18.80 0.53 2.20
CA PRO A 161 17.82 1.23 1.40
C PRO A 161 18.16 1.23 -0.08
N SER A 162 17.14 1.06 -0.91
CA SER A 162 17.25 1.18 -2.36
C SER A 162 15.93 1.70 -2.93
N GLU A 163 15.99 2.28 -4.13
CA GLU A 163 14.80 2.79 -4.81
C GLU A 163 13.89 1.66 -5.31
N THR A 164 14.47 0.49 -5.61
CA THR A 164 13.74 -0.68 -6.09
C THR A 164 13.57 -1.70 -4.97
N SER A 165 12.33 -2.06 -4.64
CA SER A 165 12.05 -3.23 -3.80
C SER A 165 12.50 -4.50 -4.50
N ARG A 166 13.66 -5.05 -4.12
CA ARG A 166 14.20 -6.29 -4.67
C ARG A 166 14.24 -7.40 -3.63
N SER A 167 14.03 -8.63 -4.08
CA SER A 167 14.11 -9.84 -3.23
C SER A 167 15.54 -10.17 -2.77
N ASP A 168 16.56 -9.59 -3.40
CA ASP A 168 17.99 -9.77 -3.11
C ASP A 168 18.62 -8.51 -2.50
N ALA A 169 17.85 -7.74 -1.73
CA ALA A 169 18.33 -6.50 -1.13
C ALA A 169 19.64 -6.72 -0.35
N ALA A 170 20.63 -5.86 -0.59
CA ALA A 170 21.87 -5.87 0.17
C ALA A 170 21.57 -5.66 1.65
N THR A 171 22.34 -6.31 2.52
CA THR A 171 22.19 -6.18 3.97
C THR A 171 23.51 -5.89 4.64
N ILE A 172 23.44 -5.27 5.81
CA ILE A 172 24.57 -5.04 6.71
C ILE A 172 24.25 -5.57 8.10
N ASN A 173 25.17 -6.34 8.68
CA ASN A 173 24.93 -6.92 10.00
C ASN A 173 25.13 -5.86 11.08
N LEU A 174 24.07 -5.58 11.85
CA LEU A 174 24.17 -4.97 13.16
C LEU A 174 24.19 -6.06 14.24
N ALA A 175 25.03 -5.88 15.24
CA ALA A 175 25.13 -6.74 16.41
C ALA A 175 24.47 -6.08 17.61
N ILE A 176 23.57 -6.80 18.28
CA ILE A 176 23.06 -6.46 19.60
C ILE A 176 23.81 -7.32 20.63
N ASP A 177 24.59 -6.69 21.49
CA ASP A 177 25.25 -7.35 22.61
C ASP A 177 24.20 -7.88 23.60
N LEU A 178 24.23 -9.18 23.90
CA LEU A 178 23.19 -9.81 24.72
C LEU A 178 23.30 -9.48 26.22
N ALA A 179 24.46 -9.01 26.69
CA ALA A 179 24.65 -8.63 28.08
C ALA A 179 24.10 -7.22 28.36
N ASN A 180 24.47 -6.25 27.53
CA ASN A 180 24.15 -4.83 27.78
C ASN A 180 23.16 -4.22 26.78
N GLY A 181 22.84 -4.91 25.67
CA GLY A 181 21.91 -4.44 24.65
C GLY A 181 22.50 -3.38 23.71
N ALA A 182 23.80 -3.11 23.78
CA ALA A 182 24.45 -2.16 22.91
C ALA A 182 24.39 -2.64 21.46
N ILE A 183 24.11 -1.69 20.56
CA ILE A 183 23.98 -1.96 19.13
C ILE A 183 25.21 -1.38 18.43
N SER A 184 25.87 -2.20 17.63
CA SER A 184 27.05 -1.81 16.86
C SER A 184 27.08 -2.46 15.48
N PRO A 185 27.61 -1.78 14.45
CA PRO A 185 27.79 -2.40 13.14
C PRO A 185 28.95 -3.40 13.18
N MET A 186 28.79 -4.55 12.50
CA MET A 186 29.89 -5.51 12.30
C MET A 186 30.90 -5.03 11.23
N ASP A 187 30.47 -4.11 10.37
CA ASP A 187 31.28 -3.44 9.35
C ASP A 187 30.99 -1.94 9.42
N GLU A 188 31.88 -1.18 10.06
CA GLU A 188 31.67 0.24 10.32
C GLU A 188 31.72 1.07 9.03
N VAL A 189 32.61 0.71 8.09
CA VAL A 189 32.72 1.39 6.80
C VAL A 189 31.49 1.11 5.93
N GLY A 190 31.08 -0.16 5.86
CA GLY A 190 29.84 -0.54 5.19
C GLY A 190 28.63 0.17 5.80
N TRP A 191 28.61 0.37 7.12
CA TRP A 191 27.49 1.02 7.80
C TRP A 191 27.41 2.51 7.46
N GLN A 192 28.54 3.22 7.44
CA GLN A 192 28.56 4.61 6.98
C GLN A 192 28.06 4.74 5.53
N SER A 193 28.50 3.84 4.63
CA SER A 193 28.02 3.81 3.25
C SER A 193 26.52 3.52 3.14
N ALA A 194 25.99 2.62 3.98
CA ALA A 194 24.57 2.35 4.05
C ALA A 194 23.78 3.58 4.54
N LEU A 195 24.30 4.32 5.54
CA LEU A 195 23.68 5.56 6.04
C LEU A 195 23.62 6.64 4.95
N GLU A 196 24.69 6.84 4.18
CA GLU A 196 24.71 7.75 3.03
C GLU A 196 23.70 7.35 1.95
N THR A 197 23.63 6.05 1.65
CA THR A 197 22.62 5.49 0.75
C THR A 197 21.20 5.78 1.26
N GLY A 198 20.94 5.57 2.54
CA GLY A 198 19.65 5.89 3.17
C GLY A 198 19.27 7.35 3.05
N ARG A 199 20.21 8.30 3.26
CA ARG A 199 19.96 9.73 3.06
C ARG A 199 19.58 10.05 1.60
N THR A 200 20.28 9.44 0.66
CA THR A 200 20.05 9.64 -0.79
C THR A 200 18.68 9.13 -1.21
N VAL A 201 18.35 7.88 -0.84
CA VAL A 201 17.04 7.27 -1.15
C VAL A 201 15.90 8.05 -0.51
N ARG A 202 16.04 8.48 0.74
CA ARG A 202 15.04 9.33 1.40
C ARG A 202 14.82 10.65 0.66
N ALA A 203 15.90 11.33 0.28
CA ALA A 203 15.81 12.59 -0.44
C ALA A 203 15.09 12.41 -1.80
N ALA A 204 15.41 11.32 -2.52
CA ALA A 204 14.74 10.97 -3.77
C ALA A 204 13.24 10.70 -3.57
N ARG A 205 12.86 9.95 -2.51
CA ARG A 205 11.45 9.69 -2.18
C ARG A 205 10.68 10.96 -1.83
N ILE A 206 11.25 11.83 -0.99
CA ILE A 206 10.64 13.12 -0.67
C ILE A 206 10.44 13.97 -1.93
N ALA A 207 11.43 14.00 -2.81
CA ALA A 207 11.33 14.73 -4.09
C ALA A 207 10.26 14.13 -5.02
N ALA A 208 10.16 12.80 -5.07
CA ALA A 208 9.13 12.09 -5.84
C ALA A 208 7.73 12.34 -5.28
N GLU A 209 7.53 12.23 -3.96
CA GLU A 209 6.27 12.53 -3.29
C GLU A 209 5.86 13.99 -3.47
N ALA A 210 6.80 14.93 -3.38
CA ALA A 210 6.55 16.34 -3.65
C ALA A 210 6.15 16.56 -5.12
N THR A 211 6.77 15.85 -6.05
CA THR A 211 6.43 15.90 -7.48
C THR A 211 5.03 15.34 -7.74
N GLU A 212 4.69 14.20 -7.15
CA GLU A 212 3.37 13.59 -7.29
C GLU A 212 2.28 14.43 -6.61
N LYS A 213 2.58 15.03 -5.45
CA LYS A 213 1.70 16.00 -4.79
C LYS A 213 1.49 17.22 -5.67
N ALA A 214 2.55 17.79 -6.23
CA ALA A 214 2.43 18.94 -7.13
C ALA A 214 1.59 18.62 -8.38
N LYS A 215 1.78 17.43 -8.99
CA LYS A 215 0.95 16.97 -10.12
C LYS A 215 -0.51 16.79 -9.73
N PHE A 216 -0.78 16.21 -8.56
CA PHE A 216 -2.15 16.00 -8.08
C PHE A 216 -2.88 17.34 -7.82
N LEU A 217 -2.16 18.31 -7.24
CA LEU A 217 -2.69 19.65 -6.94
C LEU A 217 -2.81 20.54 -8.18
N ALA A 218 -2.00 20.32 -9.21
CA ALA A 218 -2.05 21.11 -10.42
C ALA A 218 -3.43 21.02 -11.09
N PRO A 219 -3.96 22.13 -11.66
CA PRO A 219 -5.16 22.09 -12.48
C PRO A 219 -5.01 21.09 -13.64
N LEU A 220 -6.04 20.28 -13.84
CA LEU A 220 -6.08 19.29 -14.91
C LEU A 220 -6.29 20.02 -16.23
N SER A 221 -5.33 19.91 -17.14
CA SER A 221 -5.48 20.35 -18.52
C SER A 221 -5.80 19.15 -19.42
N GLY A 222 -6.26 19.42 -20.64
CA GLY A 222 -6.43 18.42 -21.68
C GLY A 222 -5.15 17.58 -21.93
N PRO A 223 -5.28 16.36 -22.47
CA PRO A 223 -4.15 15.47 -22.65
C PRO A 223 -3.12 16.05 -23.62
N SER A 224 -1.83 15.98 -23.25
CA SER A 224 -0.71 16.43 -24.10
C SER A 224 -0.48 15.55 -25.34
N MET A 225 -1.03 14.34 -25.34
CA MET A 225 -0.99 13.41 -26.47
C MET A 225 -2.42 13.09 -26.92
N ASN A 226 -2.69 13.26 -28.21
CA ASN A 226 -3.99 12.91 -28.79
C ASN A 226 -4.08 11.39 -29.06
N ASN A 227 -4.25 10.60 -28.00
CA ASN A 227 -4.43 9.14 -28.10
C ASN A 227 -5.49 8.63 -27.12
N GLN A 228 -6.00 7.43 -27.39
CA GLN A 228 -7.12 6.85 -26.64
C GLN A 228 -6.84 6.75 -25.14
N ARG A 229 -5.63 6.32 -24.74
CA ARG A 229 -5.27 6.14 -23.33
C ARG A 229 -5.30 7.47 -22.58
N ALA A 230 -4.65 8.50 -23.13
CA ALA A 230 -4.58 9.82 -22.52
C ALA A 230 -5.97 10.45 -22.35
N TRP A 231 -6.87 10.26 -23.34
CA TRP A 231 -8.25 10.72 -23.23
C TRP A 231 -9.06 9.97 -22.16
N HIS A 232 -8.92 8.64 -22.04
CA HIS A 232 -9.59 7.91 -20.95
C HIS A 232 -9.09 8.36 -19.57
N GLU A 233 -7.79 8.62 -19.41
CA GLU A 233 -7.21 9.14 -18.16
C GLU A 233 -7.76 10.54 -17.85
N TYR A 234 -7.78 11.44 -18.85
CA TYR A 234 -8.37 12.78 -18.72
C TYR A 234 -9.85 12.74 -18.33
N LEU A 235 -10.68 11.94 -19.02
CA LEU A 235 -12.12 11.88 -18.76
C LEU A 235 -12.45 11.42 -17.33
N ARG A 236 -11.70 10.46 -16.78
CA ARG A 236 -11.90 9.99 -15.40
C ARG A 236 -11.53 11.06 -14.38
N GLU A 237 -10.36 11.67 -14.54
CA GLU A 237 -9.88 12.71 -13.63
C GLU A 237 -10.74 13.99 -13.73
N ALA A 238 -11.16 14.39 -14.93
CA ALA A 238 -12.02 15.55 -15.13
C ALA A 238 -13.40 15.34 -14.48
N TYR A 239 -13.97 14.13 -14.60
CA TYR A 239 -15.19 13.77 -13.89
C TYR A 239 -14.98 13.81 -12.37
N ALA A 240 -13.92 13.18 -11.86
CA ALA A 240 -13.59 13.15 -10.44
C ALA A 240 -13.51 14.56 -9.84
N ARG A 241 -12.90 15.50 -10.55
CA ARG A 241 -12.78 16.90 -10.12
C ARG A 241 -14.09 17.70 -10.14
N LEU A 242 -15.06 17.32 -10.98
CA LEU A 242 -16.33 18.03 -11.10
C LEU A 242 -17.47 17.40 -10.29
N ALA A 243 -17.51 16.07 -10.21
CA ALA A 243 -18.61 15.30 -9.65
C ALA A 243 -18.21 14.48 -8.41
N GLY A 244 -16.91 14.23 -8.23
CA GLY A 244 -16.34 13.49 -7.12
C GLY A 244 -15.91 12.07 -7.39
N ASP A 245 -15.28 11.48 -6.37
CA ASP A 245 -14.58 10.20 -6.43
C ASP A 245 -15.45 9.00 -6.01
N ASP A 246 -16.71 9.25 -5.63
CA ASP A 246 -17.63 8.22 -5.11
C ASP A 246 -18.18 7.28 -6.21
N ASP A 247 -18.07 7.67 -7.48
CA ASP A 247 -18.53 6.89 -8.63
C ASP A 247 -17.56 7.07 -9.81
N THR A 248 -17.63 6.18 -10.81
CA THR A 248 -16.79 6.23 -12.01
C THR A 248 -17.66 6.30 -13.26
N PRO A 249 -17.47 7.29 -14.15
CA PRO A 249 -18.27 7.39 -15.36
C PRO A 249 -17.86 6.28 -16.34
N SER A 250 -18.80 5.86 -17.19
CA SER A 250 -18.42 5.12 -18.39
C SER A 250 -17.65 6.06 -19.31
N THR A 251 -16.40 5.71 -19.65
CA THR A 251 -15.57 6.54 -20.54
C THR A 251 -15.49 5.92 -21.93
N THR A 252 -15.77 6.72 -22.97
CA THR A 252 -15.70 6.29 -24.36
C THR A 252 -14.93 7.31 -25.20
N VAL A 253 -14.00 6.82 -26.01
CA VAL A 253 -13.19 7.65 -26.90
C VAL A 253 -13.43 7.23 -28.35
N LEU A 254 -13.97 8.14 -29.14
CA LEU A 254 -14.16 7.96 -30.58
C LEU A 254 -12.82 8.13 -31.30
N ARG A 255 -12.42 7.12 -32.08
CA ARG A 255 -11.15 7.13 -32.81
C ARG A 255 -11.26 8.01 -34.06
N GLU A 256 -10.10 8.25 -34.68
CA GLU A 256 -10.03 8.93 -35.98
C GLU A 256 -10.81 8.15 -37.05
N PRO A 257 -11.51 8.84 -37.98
CA PRO A 257 -12.23 8.19 -39.08
C PRO A 257 -11.36 7.26 -39.94
N THR A 258 -10.07 7.54 -40.03
CA THR A 258 -9.10 6.77 -40.81
C THR A 258 -8.57 5.53 -40.08
N ALA A 259 -8.95 5.31 -38.81
CA ALA A 259 -8.50 4.15 -38.05
C ALA A 259 -9.13 2.86 -38.61
N LYS A 260 -8.34 1.77 -38.68
CA LYS A 260 -8.79 0.46 -39.19
C LYS A 260 -10.00 -0.09 -38.44
N ASP A 261 -10.08 0.22 -37.16
CA ASP A 261 -11.11 -0.21 -36.22
C ASP A 261 -12.03 0.95 -35.79
N TYR A 262 -12.16 1.98 -36.63
CA TYR A 262 -13.02 3.13 -36.40
C TYR A 262 -14.49 2.74 -36.15
N ALA A 263 -15.03 1.83 -36.97
CA ALA A 263 -16.41 1.35 -36.84
C ALA A 263 -16.71 0.71 -35.47
N ILE A 264 -15.69 0.12 -34.83
CA ILE A 264 -15.81 -0.41 -33.47
C ILE A 264 -15.98 0.73 -32.47
N SER A 265 -15.19 1.81 -32.61
CA SER A 265 -15.32 2.98 -31.73
C SER A 265 -16.62 3.76 -31.92
N GLU A 266 -17.17 3.82 -33.14
CA GLU A 266 -18.52 4.35 -33.35
C GLU A 266 -19.59 3.51 -32.64
N LYS A 267 -19.44 2.18 -32.67
CA LYS A 267 -20.33 1.29 -31.93
C LYS A 267 -20.26 1.57 -30.43
N TRP A 268 -19.07 1.77 -29.86
CA TRP A 268 -18.95 2.13 -28.44
C TRP A 268 -19.66 3.44 -28.08
N VAL A 269 -19.58 4.46 -28.94
CA VAL A 269 -20.33 5.71 -28.73
C VAL A 269 -21.83 5.46 -28.77
N ARG A 270 -22.31 4.64 -29.72
CA ARG A 270 -23.72 4.26 -29.79
C ARG A 270 -24.16 3.51 -28.54
N ASP A 271 -23.44 2.45 -28.17
CA ASP A 271 -23.76 1.60 -27.02
C ASP A 271 -23.77 2.44 -25.72
N ALA A 272 -22.85 3.40 -25.58
CA ALA A 272 -22.84 4.34 -24.45
C ALA A 272 -24.06 5.28 -24.40
N LEU A 273 -24.78 5.44 -25.50
CA LEU A 273 -25.97 6.30 -25.62
C LEU A 273 -27.28 5.53 -25.78
N THR A 274 -27.24 4.20 -25.90
CA THR A 274 -28.43 3.35 -26.03
C THR A 274 -28.55 2.30 -24.93
N ASP A 275 -27.42 1.77 -24.47
CA ASP A 275 -27.32 0.59 -23.59
C ASP A 275 -26.41 0.86 -22.38
N SER A 276 -26.24 2.12 -21.99
CA SER A 276 -25.40 2.46 -20.84
C SER A 276 -25.97 1.87 -19.55
N TYR A 277 -25.14 1.09 -18.86
CA TYR A 277 -25.43 0.55 -17.53
C TYR A 277 -25.24 1.59 -16.41
N THR A 278 -24.82 2.81 -16.75
CA THR A 278 -24.62 3.93 -15.82
C THR A 278 -25.36 5.18 -16.28
N ASP A 279 -25.75 6.03 -15.34
CA ASP A 279 -26.35 7.34 -15.59
C ASP A 279 -25.30 8.45 -15.77
N LYS A 280 -24.00 8.11 -15.80
CA LYS A 280 -22.88 9.02 -16.03
C LYS A 280 -21.98 8.51 -17.17
N VAL A 281 -21.94 9.26 -18.28
CA VAL A 281 -21.15 8.92 -19.47
C VAL A 281 -20.19 10.06 -19.79
N ALA A 282 -18.92 9.75 -20.05
CA ALA A 282 -17.92 10.73 -20.45
C ALA A 282 -17.36 10.37 -21.83
N LEU A 283 -17.45 11.30 -22.77
CA LEU A 283 -17.11 11.11 -24.17
C LEU A 283 -15.95 12.01 -24.58
N ALA A 284 -15.02 11.49 -25.37
CA ALA A 284 -14.03 12.28 -26.09
C ALA A 284 -13.89 11.76 -27.52
N SER A 285 -13.15 12.49 -28.35
CA SER A 285 -12.72 11.98 -29.65
C SER A 285 -11.31 12.43 -29.98
N LEU A 286 -10.63 11.61 -30.77
CA LEU A 286 -9.38 12.03 -31.43
C LEU A 286 -9.64 13.11 -32.49
N SER A 287 -10.88 13.24 -32.97
CA SER A 287 -11.33 14.27 -33.91
C SER A 287 -12.67 14.88 -33.47
N ALA A 288 -12.61 16.09 -32.88
CA ALA A 288 -13.79 16.81 -32.40
C ALA A 288 -14.88 17.05 -33.47
N PRO A 289 -14.56 17.45 -34.71
CA PRO A 289 -15.57 17.58 -35.77
C PRO A 289 -16.30 16.25 -36.04
N ASN A 290 -15.57 15.13 -36.02
CA ASN A 290 -16.15 13.82 -36.27
C ASN A 290 -17.09 13.38 -35.13
N LEU A 291 -16.78 13.75 -33.89
CA LEU A 291 -17.64 13.47 -32.74
C LEU A 291 -19.03 14.08 -32.92
N VAL A 292 -19.11 15.33 -33.38
CA VAL A 292 -20.39 16.00 -33.67
C VAL A 292 -21.20 15.17 -34.67
N THR A 293 -20.60 14.80 -35.80
CA THR A 293 -21.27 14.01 -36.85
C THR A 293 -21.76 12.66 -36.34
N VAL A 294 -20.96 11.96 -35.54
CA VAL A 294 -21.34 10.65 -34.97
C VAL A 294 -22.48 10.80 -33.97
N LEU A 295 -22.46 11.84 -33.12
CA LEU A 295 -23.52 12.09 -32.15
C LEU A 295 -24.84 12.45 -32.82
N GLU A 296 -24.84 13.34 -33.82
CA GLU A 296 -26.03 13.70 -34.60
C GLU A 296 -26.71 12.46 -35.19
N ARG A 297 -25.93 11.62 -35.87
CA ARG A 297 -26.44 10.39 -36.48
C ARG A 297 -26.92 9.39 -35.43
N THR A 298 -26.22 9.28 -34.30
CA THR A 298 -26.58 8.35 -33.23
C THR A 298 -27.89 8.77 -32.56
N ILE A 299 -28.02 10.03 -32.16
CA ILE A 299 -29.23 10.55 -31.50
C ILE A 299 -30.43 10.60 -32.43
N ALA A 300 -30.24 10.76 -33.74
CA ALA A 300 -31.34 10.63 -34.70
C ALA A 300 -32.08 9.28 -34.62
N ALA A 301 -31.38 8.21 -34.21
CA ALA A 301 -31.93 6.87 -34.03
C ALA A 301 -32.45 6.58 -32.60
N VAL A 302 -32.19 7.49 -31.65
CA VAL A 302 -32.60 7.34 -30.24
C VAL A 302 -33.99 7.91 -30.03
N ARG A 303 -34.81 7.26 -29.18
CA ARG A 303 -36.15 7.76 -28.83
C ARG A 303 -36.02 9.12 -28.10
N PRO A 304 -36.79 10.15 -28.49
CA PRO A 304 -36.73 11.44 -27.82
C PRO A 304 -36.94 11.34 -26.31
N GLY A 305 -36.09 12.02 -25.53
CA GLY A 305 -36.16 12.05 -24.07
C GLY A 305 -35.70 10.77 -23.34
N SER A 306 -35.26 9.73 -24.06
CA SER A 306 -34.88 8.46 -23.42
C SER A 306 -33.65 8.57 -22.52
N LEU A 307 -32.83 9.62 -22.69
CA LEU A 307 -31.63 9.86 -21.89
C LEU A 307 -31.85 10.89 -20.78
N SER A 308 -33.10 11.21 -20.43
CA SER A 308 -33.47 12.21 -19.40
C SER A 308 -32.85 11.99 -18.00
N LYS A 309 -32.41 10.79 -17.67
CA LYS A 309 -31.73 10.47 -16.41
C LYS A 309 -30.20 10.44 -16.53
N VAL A 310 -29.66 10.54 -17.74
CA VAL A 310 -28.23 10.42 -18.02
C VAL A 310 -27.60 11.81 -18.03
N THR A 311 -26.45 11.93 -17.36
CA THR A 311 -25.55 13.07 -17.51
C THR A 311 -24.39 12.67 -18.42
N ILE A 312 -24.19 13.42 -19.50
CA ILE A 312 -23.14 13.18 -20.48
C ILE A 312 -22.13 14.32 -20.41
N PHE A 313 -20.90 13.96 -20.06
CA PHE A 313 -19.74 14.82 -20.11
C PHE A 313 -19.09 14.68 -21.48
N VAL A 314 -18.82 15.78 -22.18
CA VAL A 314 -18.21 15.73 -23.51
C VAL A 314 -16.95 16.58 -23.52
N ALA A 315 -15.81 15.95 -23.75
CA ALA A 315 -14.53 16.61 -23.89
C ALA A 315 -14.38 17.21 -25.28
N VAL A 316 -14.61 18.52 -25.37
CA VAL A 316 -14.58 19.28 -26.61
C VAL A 316 -14.37 20.77 -26.32
N GLY A 317 -13.65 21.46 -27.21
CA GLY A 317 -13.48 22.90 -27.13
C GLY A 317 -14.77 23.67 -27.40
N ASP A 318 -14.84 24.90 -26.89
CA ASP A 318 -15.95 25.84 -27.07
C ASP A 318 -16.46 25.98 -28.51
N GLU A 319 -15.58 25.89 -29.49
CA GLU A 319 -15.92 26.03 -30.90
C GLU A 319 -16.89 24.94 -31.42
N PHE A 320 -16.89 23.77 -30.78
CA PHE A 320 -17.75 22.64 -31.16
C PHE A 320 -18.95 22.46 -30.23
N TRP A 321 -18.92 23.07 -29.04
CA TRP A 321 -19.95 22.85 -28.03
C TRP A 321 -21.39 23.20 -28.49
N PRO A 322 -21.64 24.32 -29.19
CA PRO A 322 -22.99 24.61 -29.70
C PRO A 322 -23.53 23.52 -30.63
N ALA A 323 -22.66 22.91 -31.45
CA ALA A 323 -23.04 21.84 -32.36
C ALA A 323 -23.36 20.55 -31.60
N ILE A 324 -22.60 20.22 -30.54
CA ILE A 324 -22.91 19.11 -29.65
C ILE A 324 -24.26 19.30 -28.97
N GLN A 325 -24.54 20.50 -28.45
CA GLN A 325 -25.82 20.80 -27.82
C GLN A 325 -26.99 20.64 -28.79
N ALA A 326 -26.85 21.15 -30.02
CA ALA A 326 -27.85 21.00 -31.07
C ALA A 326 -28.10 19.52 -31.44
N ALA A 327 -27.02 18.76 -31.65
CA ALA A 327 -27.07 17.33 -31.97
C ALA A 327 -27.81 16.51 -30.89
N MET A 328 -27.58 16.86 -29.63
CA MET A 328 -28.07 16.11 -28.47
C MET A 328 -29.42 16.64 -27.94
N GLN A 329 -29.96 17.74 -28.46
CA GLN A 329 -31.13 18.45 -27.92
C GLN A 329 -32.35 17.53 -27.68
N ARG A 330 -32.60 16.58 -28.60
CA ARG A 330 -33.76 15.67 -28.54
C ARG A 330 -33.58 14.51 -27.55
N SER A 331 -32.36 14.26 -27.09
CA SER A 331 -32.04 13.10 -26.24
C SER A 331 -32.62 13.23 -24.82
N GLY A 332 -32.77 14.46 -24.32
CA GLY A 332 -33.16 14.78 -22.95
C GLY A 332 -32.02 14.68 -21.93
N ALA A 333 -30.82 14.26 -22.33
CA ALA A 333 -29.67 14.15 -21.43
C ALA A 333 -29.24 15.51 -20.86
N LYS A 334 -28.74 15.51 -19.63
CA LYS A 334 -28.00 16.66 -19.09
C LYS A 334 -26.60 16.64 -19.70
N LEU A 335 -26.20 17.72 -20.39
CA LEU A 335 -24.89 17.82 -21.01
C LEU A 335 -23.97 18.69 -20.17
N ILE A 336 -22.73 18.27 -20.00
CA ILE A 336 -21.65 19.02 -19.35
C ILE A 336 -20.46 19.04 -20.31
N GLN A 337 -19.95 20.23 -20.62
CA GLN A 337 -18.74 20.37 -21.41
C GLN A 337 -17.52 20.14 -20.52
N LEU A 338 -16.54 19.41 -21.03
CA LEU A 338 -15.20 19.33 -20.47
C LEU A 338 -14.24 19.99 -21.45
N ASP A 339 -14.12 21.32 -21.45
CA ASP A 339 -13.20 22.00 -22.38
C ASP A 339 -11.75 21.61 -22.05
N PRO A 340 -11.02 20.93 -22.96
CA PRO A 340 -9.63 20.54 -22.71
C PRO A 340 -8.67 21.72 -22.54
N ASN A 341 -9.08 22.93 -22.95
CA ASN A 341 -8.30 24.17 -22.82
C ASN A 341 -8.59 24.92 -21.52
N GLU A 342 -9.64 24.56 -20.79
CA GLU A 342 -9.97 25.15 -19.49
C GLU A 342 -9.47 24.25 -18.35
N PRO A 343 -8.45 24.69 -17.58
CA PRO A 343 -7.90 23.84 -16.54
C PRO A 343 -8.90 23.62 -15.39
N ILE A 344 -9.11 22.36 -15.00
CA ILE A 344 -10.01 21.99 -13.91
C ILE A 344 -9.23 21.90 -12.59
N PRO A 345 -9.46 22.79 -11.60
CA PRO A 345 -8.74 22.75 -10.34
C PRO A 345 -9.01 21.45 -9.58
N GLN A 346 -8.08 21.06 -8.71
CA GLN A 346 -8.31 19.92 -7.81
C GLN A 346 -9.32 20.29 -6.71
N ARG A 347 -10.12 19.31 -6.28
CA ARG A 347 -11.14 19.52 -5.24
C ARG A 347 -10.52 19.64 -3.84
N PRO A 348 -10.94 20.61 -3.02
CA PRO A 348 -10.52 20.70 -1.63
C PRO A 348 -10.80 19.40 -0.84
N GLU A 349 -11.92 18.72 -1.11
CA GLU A 349 -12.26 17.46 -0.43
C GLU A 349 -11.28 16.33 -0.78
N SER A 350 -10.93 16.18 -2.07
CA SER A 350 -9.96 15.17 -2.52
C SER A 350 -8.54 15.48 -2.02
N ILE A 351 -8.19 16.77 -1.88
CA ILE A 351 -6.93 17.19 -1.23
C ILE A 351 -6.94 16.78 0.25
N ALA A 352 -8.03 17.09 0.97
CA ALA A 352 -8.17 16.78 2.38
C ALA A 352 -8.13 15.27 2.64
N GLN A 353 -8.78 14.48 1.77
CA GLN A 353 -8.78 13.02 1.87
C GLN A 353 -7.38 12.42 1.67
N ARG A 354 -6.61 12.94 0.70
CA ARG A 354 -5.30 12.38 0.34
C ARG A 354 -4.15 12.88 1.20
N TYR A 355 -4.19 14.14 1.63
CA TYR A 355 -3.08 14.83 2.30
C TYR A 355 -3.44 15.45 3.65
N GLY A 356 -4.67 15.26 4.14
CA GLY A 356 -5.20 15.94 5.32
C GLY A 356 -5.70 17.35 5.03
N SER A 357 -6.55 17.88 5.90
CA SER A 357 -7.04 19.26 5.83
C SER A 357 -5.85 20.23 5.87
N GLN A 358 -5.79 21.20 4.96
CA GLN A 358 -4.73 22.23 4.96
C GLN A 358 -4.92 23.31 6.04
N ASP A 359 -5.89 23.14 6.94
CA ASP A 359 -6.16 24.05 8.05
C ASP A 359 -5.21 23.74 9.21
N GLY A 360 -3.96 24.20 9.07
CA GLY A 360 -2.92 24.01 10.08
C GLY A 360 -1.62 24.74 9.78
N ASP A 361 -1.72 26.04 9.45
CA ASP A 361 -0.62 27.02 9.59
C ASP A 361 -1.04 28.11 10.59
#